data_AF-A0A9Y2I998-F1
#
_entry.id   AF-A0A9Y2I998-F1
#
_cell.length_a   1.000
_cell.length_b   1.000
_cell.length_c   1.000
_cell.angle_alpha   90.00
_cell.angle_beta   90.00
_cell.angle_gamma   90.00
#
_symmetry.space_group_name_H-M   'P 1'
#
loop_
_entity.id
_entity.type
_entity.pdbx_description
1 polymer ?
#
loop_
_entity_poly.entity_id
_entity_poly.type
_entity_poly.pdbx_seq_one_letter_code
_entity_poly.pdbx_strand_id
1 'polypeptide(L)'
;MRKFVLIPTALVLLAACGSPDPAPAPAPTPSPSPRSVAIGPRERAYLAALGSIDPGLVTNQARAVVHAHDLCADLARGTEHAAVLASATWYFIGADVSVDQAKAERIVATAQMLC
;
A
#
# COMPACT_ATOMS: atom_id res chain seq x y z
N MET A 1 -9.97 -31.45 -17.30
CA MET A 1 -10.62 -31.40 -18.62
C MET A 1 -12.04 -30.84 -18.45
N ARG A 2 -12.25 -29.53 -18.65
CA ARG A 2 -13.58 -28.91 -18.56
C ARG A 2 -13.97 -28.41 -19.96
N LYS A 3 -15.16 -28.85 -20.37
CA LYS A 3 -15.71 -28.86 -21.72
C LYS A 3 -16.04 -27.43 -22.19
N PHE A 4 -15.59 -27.10 -23.39
CA PHE A 4 -16.09 -25.98 -24.17
C PHE A 4 -17.52 -26.27 -24.61
N VAL A 5 -18.43 -25.33 -24.38
CA VAL A 5 -19.76 -25.32 -25.00
C VAL A 5 -19.82 -24.09 -25.89
N LEU A 6 -19.73 -24.34 -27.19
CA LEU A 6 -20.07 -23.40 -28.26
C LEU A 6 -21.60 -23.39 -28.43
N ILE A 7 -22.21 -22.20 -28.40
CA ILE A 7 -23.59 -22.00 -28.82
C ILE A 7 -23.59 -21.01 -29.98
N PRO A 8 -24.07 -21.39 -31.17
CA PRO A 8 -24.15 -20.52 -32.35
C PRO A 8 -25.51 -19.80 -32.42
N THR A 9 -25.63 -18.89 -33.39
CA THR A 9 -26.87 -18.28 -33.94
C THR A 9 -27.60 -17.30 -33.00
N ALA A 10 -28.14 -16.16 -33.44
CA ALA A 10 -28.57 -15.72 -34.76
C ALA A 10 -28.57 -14.18 -34.82
N LEU A 11 -28.37 -13.66 -36.04
CA LEU A 11 -28.55 -12.27 -36.45
C LEU A 11 -30.05 -11.96 -36.58
N VAL A 12 -30.56 -10.92 -35.90
CA VAL A 12 -31.86 -10.30 -36.21
C VAL A 12 -31.69 -8.78 -36.21
N LEU A 13 -31.87 -8.18 -37.38
CA LEU A 13 -32.03 -6.75 -37.61
C LEU A 13 -33.52 -6.40 -37.45
N LEU A 14 -33.84 -5.43 -36.60
CA LEU A 14 -35.07 -4.64 -36.67
C LEU A 14 -34.81 -3.24 -36.12
N ALA A 15 -35.04 -2.26 -36.99
CA ALA A 15 -34.97 -0.83 -36.70
C ALA A 15 -36.12 -0.42 -35.76
N ALA A 16 -35.79 0.32 -34.70
CA ALA A 16 -36.74 1.09 -33.93
C ALA A 16 -36.07 2.39 -33.46
N CYS A 17 -36.67 3.52 -33.82
CA CYS A 17 -36.34 4.85 -33.34
C CYS A 17 -36.36 4.90 -31.81
N GLY A 18 -35.33 5.51 -31.25
CA GLY A 18 -35.28 5.90 -29.85
C GLY A 18 -33.88 6.40 -29.56
N SER A 19 -33.66 7.71 -29.70
CA SER A 19 -32.44 8.34 -29.21
C SER A 19 -32.26 7.95 -27.74
N PRO A 20 -31.19 7.23 -27.36
CA PRO A 20 -30.89 7.06 -25.95
C PRO A 20 -30.43 8.41 -25.44
N ASP A 21 -31.24 8.98 -24.56
CA ASP A 21 -30.84 10.03 -23.63
C ASP A 21 -29.46 9.64 -23.04
N PRO A 22 -28.42 10.48 -23.14
CA PRO A 22 -27.10 10.11 -22.64
C PRO A 22 -27.20 9.89 -21.14
N ALA A 23 -27.03 8.64 -20.72
CA ALA A 23 -26.95 8.27 -19.31
C ALA A 23 -25.98 9.21 -18.58
N PRO A 24 -26.33 9.74 -17.39
CA PRO A 24 -25.45 10.61 -16.64
C PRO A 24 -24.10 9.92 -16.45
N ALA A 25 -23.02 10.58 -16.90
CA ALA A 25 -21.67 10.11 -16.69
C ALA A 25 -21.47 9.83 -15.18
N PRO A 26 -20.91 8.68 -14.79
CA PRO A 26 -20.63 8.40 -13.38
C PRO A 26 -19.78 9.54 -12.83
N ALA A 27 -20.25 10.13 -11.73
CA ALA A 27 -19.55 11.21 -11.06
C ALA A 27 -18.09 10.79 -10.82
N PRO A 28 -17.11 11.68 -11.08
CA PRO A 28 -15.71 11.36 -10.82
C PRO A 28 -15.56 10.95 -9.36
N THR A 29 -15.10 9.73 -9.13
CA THR A 29 -14.72 9.24 -7.81
C THR A 29 -13.79 10.27 -7.18
N PRO A 30 -14.04 10.76 -5.96
CA PRO A 30 -13.14 11.72 -5.33
C PRO A 30 -11.76 11.09 -5.26
N SER A 31 -10.84 11.62 -6.06
CA SER A 31 -9.42 11.30 -5.94
C SER A 31 -9.02 11.67 -4.51
N PRO A 32 -8.42 10.76 -3.73
CA PRO A 32 -7.94 11.12 -2.40
C PRO A 32 -6.92 12.24 -2.57
N SER A 33 -7.34 13.47 -2.29
CA SER A 33 -6.42 14.60 -2.21
C SER A 33 -5.29 14.19 -1.26
N PRO A 34 -4.02 14.30 -1.67
CA PRO A 34 -2.91 14.04 -0.77
C PRO A 34 -3.03 15.07 0.35
N ARG A 35 -3.59 14.65 1.49
CA ARG A 35 -3.50 15.43 2.71
C ARG A 35 -2.01 15.49 2.98
N SER A 36 -1.42 16.68 2.89
CA SER A 36 -0.10 16.93 3.44
C SER A 36 -0.19 16.61 4.92
N VAL A 37 0.09 15.36 5.29
CA VAL A 37 0.21 14.95 6.68
C VAL A 37 1.39 15.75 7.20
N ALA A 38 1.11 16.73 8.07
CA ALA A 38 2.17 17.49 8.71
C ALA A 38 3.03 16.48 9.50
N ILE A 39 4.23 16.21 9.00
CA ILE A 39 5.16 15.26 9.60
C ILE A 39 5.72 15.91 10.87
N GLY A 40 5.40 15.33 12.02
CA GLY A 40 5.88 15.80 13.31
C GLY A 40 7.40 15.64 13.47
N PRO A 41 7.98 16.16 14.56
CA PRO A 41 9.42 16.07 14.81
C PRO A 41 9.91 14.63 15.00
N ARG A 42 9.08 13.73 15.57
CA ARG A 42 9.43 12.32 15.78
C ARG A 42 9.46 11.55 14.47
N GLU A 43 8.46 11.76 13.62
CA GLU A 43 8.39 11.15 12.29
C GLU A 43 9.55 11.60 11.41
N ARG A 44 9.97 12.87 11.51
CA ARG A 44 11.18 13.37 10.83
C ARG A 44 12.46 12.67 11.34
N ALA A 45 12.61 12.51 12.65
CA ALA A 45 13.76 11.80 13.23
C ALA A 45 13.77 10.32 12.79
N TYR A 46 12.60 9.67 12.78
CA TYR A 46 12.41 8.32 12.27
C TYR A 46 12.81 8.20 10.80
N LEU A 47 12.33 9.09 9.93
CA LEU A 47 12.67 9.09 8.51
C LEU A 47 14.17 9.33 8.29
N ALA A 48 14.81 10.19 9.07
CA ALA A 48 16.26 10.42 8.99
C ALA A 48 17.05 9.14 9.38
N ALA A 49 16.64 8.46 10.44
CA ALA A 49 17.24 7.20 10.86
C ALA A 49 17.01 6.09 9.83
N LEU A 50 15.80 6.00 9.27
CA LEU A 50 15.45 5.03 8.24
C LEU A 50 16.26 5.25 6.96
N GLY A 51 16.41 6.50 6.52
CA GLY A 51 17.25 6.86 5.37
C GLY A 51 18.74 6.59 5.59
N SER A 52 19.19 6.55 6.86
CA SER A 52 20.57 6.15 7.22
C SER A 52 20.77 4.63 7.21
N ILE A 53 19.69 3.84 7.29
CA ILE A 53 19.73 2.39 7.07
C ILE A 53 19.82 2.12 5.57
N ASP A 54 18.90 2.71 4.80
CA ASP A 54 18.85 2.60 3.35
C ASP A 54 18.01 3.75 2.78
N PRO A 55 18.54 4.59 1.86
CA PRO A 55 17.80 5.71 1.28
C PRO A 55 16.57 5.26 0.48
N GLY A 56 16.56 4.03 -0.01
CA GLY A 56 15.42 3.44 -0.70
C GLY A 56 14.18 3.30 0.19
N LEU A 57 14.35 3.10 1.50
CA LEU A 57 13.25 2.94 2.46
C LEU A 57 12.43 4.23 2.66
N VAL A 58 13.00 5.39 2.32
CA VAL A 58 12.35 6.71 2.48
C VAL A 58 11.94 7.34 1.15
N THR A 59 12.02 6.59 0.04
CA THR A 59 11.53 7.03 -1.28
C THR A 59 10.04 7.40 -1.24
N ASN A 60 9.26 6.71 -0.42
CA ASN A 60 7.88 7.06 -0.09
C ASN A 60 7.74 7.29 1.42
N GLN A 61 8.04 8.52 1.86
CA GLN A 61 8.02 8.91 3.28
C GLN A 61 6.66 8.66 3.94
N ALA A 62 5.56 8.96 3.25
CA ALA A 62 4.21 8.76 3.79
C ALA A 62 3.94 7.26 4.07
N ARG A 63 4.29 6.39 3.12
CA ARG A 63 4.21 4.93 3.30
C ARG A 63 5.10 4.46 4.45
N ALA A 64 6.32 4.97 4.54
CA ALA A 64 7.26 4.60 5.60
C ALA A 64 6.76 4.96 7.00
N VAL A 65 6.08 6.10 7.16
CA VAL A 65 5.46 6.53 8.43
C VAL A 65 4.23 5.66 8.76
N VAL A 66 3.36 5.39 7.79
CA VAL A 66 2.20 4.49 8.00
C VAL A 66 2.66 3.11 8.48
N HIS A 67 3.65 2.52 7.80
CA HIS A 67 4.21 1.22 8.19
C HIS A 67 4.88 1.23 9.56
N ALA A 68 5.46 2.37 9.97
CA ALA A 68 6.01 2.52 11.31
C ALA A 68 4.90 2.45 12.37
N HIS A 69 3.76 3.09 12.14
CA HIS A 69 2.60 3.02 13.02
C HIS A 69 2.01 1.60 13.08
N ASP A 70 1.96 0.88 11.95
CA ASP A 70 1.52 -0.51 11.91
C ASP A 70 2.45 -1.43 12.74
N LEU A 71 3.78 -1.23 12.63
CA LEU A 71 4.76 -1.92 13.47
C LEU A 71 4.60 -1.58 14.97
N CYS A 72 4.33 -0.32 15.31
CA CYS A 72 4.03 0.06 16.68
C CYS A 72 2.78 -0.64 17.21
N ALA A 73 1.75 -0.79 16.38
CA ALA A 73 0.54 -1.52 16.74
C ALA A 73 0.81 -3.02 16.93
N ASP A 74 1.68 -3.64 16.11
CA ASP A 74 2.13 -5.03 16.31
C ASP A 74 2.88 -5.21 17.64
N LEU A 75 3.82 -4.31 17.94
CA LEU A 75 4.59 -4.34 19.19
C LEU A 75 3.68 -4.16 20.40
N ALA A 76 2.72 -3.24 20.34
CA ALA A 76 1.76 -3.00 21.42
C ALA A 76 0.80 -4.19 21.67
N ARG A 77 0.52 -4.99 20.63
CA ARG A 77 -0.24 -6.24 20.75
C ARG A 77 0.56 -7.39 21.37
N GLY A 78 1.87 -7.21 21.58
CA GLY A 78 2.76 -8.28 22.04
C GLY A 78 3.01 -9.33 20.96
N THR A 79 2.90 -8.97 19.68
CA THR A 79 3.27 -9.85 18.57
C THR A 79 4.71 -10.34 18.76
N GLU A 80 4.94 -11.65 18.56
CA GLU A 80 6.27 -12.22 18.74
C GLU A 80 7.31 -11.55 17.83
N HIS A 81 8.53 -11.39 18.33
CA HIS A 81 9.58 -10.65 17.65
C HIS A 81 9.83 -11.14 16.22
N ALA A 82 9.85 -12.46 16.00
CA ALA A 82 10.02 -13.03 14.67
C ALA A 82 8.90 -12.65 13.70
N ALA A 83 7.65 -12.55 14.18
CA ALA A 83 6.52 -12.11 13.37
C ALA A 83 6.60 -10.60 13.07
N VAL A 84 7.06 -9.77 14.02
CA VAL A 84 7.30 -8.34 13.78
C VAL A 84 8.39 -8.11 12.72
N LEU A 85 9.47 -8.91 12.75
CA LEU A 85 10.50 -8.86 11.71
C LEU A 85 9.95 -9.25 10.34
N ALA A 86 9.11 -10.29 10.26
CA ALA A 86 8.45 -10.69 9.02
C ALA A 86 7.52 -9.58 8.48
N SER A 87 6.74 -8.93 9.36
CA SER A 87 5.93 -7.76 9.02
C SER A 87 6.79 -6.62 8.48
N ALA A 88 7.91 -6.29 9.15
CA ALA A 88 8.82 -5.24 8.71
C ALA A 88 9.40 -5.53 7.32
N THR A 89 9.84 -6.77 7.05
CA THR A 89 10.29 -7.17 5.72
C THR A 89 9.18 -6.99 4.68
N TRP A 90 7.95 -7.41 4.98
CA TRP A 90 6.83 -7.32 4.04
C TRP A 90 6.40 -5.88 3.76
N TYR A 91 6.34 -5.03 4.79
CA TYR A 91 5.95 -3.63 4.66
C TYR A 91 6.96 -2.81 3.85
N PHE A 92 8.25 -3.04 4.08
CA PHE A 92 9.33 -2.23 3.52
C PHE A 92 9.97 -2.79 2.26
N ILE A 93 9.59 -3.99 1.82
CA ILE A 93 9.93 -4.48 0.48
C ILE A 93 9.29 -3.57 -0.59
N GLY A 94 10.09 -3.23 -1.58
CA GLY A 94 9.72 -2.44 -2.75
C GLY A 94 10.54 -2.85 -3.97
N ALA A 95 10.22 -2.28 -5.14
CA ALA A 95 10.85 -2.64 -6.42
C ALA A 95 12.39 -2.58 -6.38
N ASP A 96 12.95 -1.64 -5.62
CA ASP A 96 14.39 -1.37 -5.58
C ASP A 96 15.02 -1.59 -4.20
N VAL A 97 14.26 -2.08 -3.21
CA VAL A 97 14.74 -2.25 -1.83
C VAL A 97 14.54 -3.68 -1.37
N SER A 98 15.66 -4.36 -1.13
CA SER A 98 15.67 -5.63 -0.41
C SER A 98 15.80 -5.37 1.09
N VAL A 99 15.01 -6.12 1.88
CA VAL A 99 15.06 -6.09 3.35
C VAL A 99 15.43 -7.48 3.82
N ASP A 100 16.72 -7.68 4.13
CA ASP A 100 17.18 -8.87 4.84
C ASP A 100 16.85 -8.79 6.34
N GLN A 101 17.14 -9.86 7.07
CA GLN A 101 16.83 -9.93 8.50
C GLN A 101 17.56 -8.88 9.33
N ALA A 102 18.84 -8.61 9.05
CA ALA A 102 19.61 -7.59 9.77
C ALA A 102 19.05 -6.18 9.52
N LYS A 103 18.60 -5.90 8.28
CA LYS A 103 17.92 -4.65 7.93
C LYS A 103 16.56 -4.55 8.62
N ALA A 104 15.78 -5.64 8.66
CA ALA A 104 14.50 -5.68 9.36
C ALA A 104 14.66 -5.37 10.86
N GLU A 105 15.67 -5.93 11.53
CA GLU A 105 15.97 -5.64 12.95
C GLU A 105 16.25 -4.15 13.17
N ARG A 106 17.04 -3.53 12.30
CA ARG A 106 17.34 -2.09 12.37
C ARG A 106 16.09 -1.23 12.11
N ILE A 107 15.22 -1.64 11.19
CA ILE A 107 13.93 -0.97 10.92
C ILE A 107 13.04 -1.03 12.16
N VAL A 108 12.87 -2.21 12.76
CA VAL A 108 12.04 -2.38 13.97
C VAL A 108 12.59 -1.57 15.14
N ALA A 109 13.90 -1.60 15.38
CA ALA A 109 14.55 -0.78 16.41
C ALA A 109 14.33 0.73 16.17
N THR A 110 14.33 1.15 14.90
CA THR A 110 14.07 2.54 14.52
C THR A 110 12.60 2.92 14.72
N ALA A 111 11.67 2.02 14.40
CA ALA A 111 10.23 2.21 14.59
C ALA A 111 9.86 2.36 16.07
N GLN A 112 10.57 1.69 17.00
CA GLN A 112 10.36 1.83 18.45
C GLN A 112 10.56 3.27 18.97
N MET A 113 11.32 4.11 18.28
CA MET A 113 11.45 5.54 18.63
C MET A 113 10.15 6.33 18.41
N LEU A 114 9.20 5.76 17.66
CA LEU A 114 7.94 6.41 17.26
C LEU A 114 6.73 6.01 18.14
N CYS A 115 6.79 4.90 18.88
CA CYS A 115 5.61 4.20 19.42
C CYS A 115 4.95 4.80 20.70
#